data_AF-A0A9W4KX74-F1
#
_entry.id   AF-A0A9W4KX74-F1
#
_cell.length_a   1.000
_cell.length_b   1.000
_cell.length_c   1.000
_cell.angle_alpha   90.00
_cell.angle_beta   90.00
_cell.angle_gamma   90.00
#
_symmetry.space_group_name_H-M   'P 1'
#
loop_
_entity.id
_entity.type
_entity.pdbx_description
1 polymer ?
#
loop_
_entity_poly.entity_id
_entity_poly.type
_entity_poly.pdbx_seq_one_letter_code
_entity_poly.pdbx_strand_id
1 'polypeptide(L)'
;MELAQKAKKVIVLMNHVNKQGESKILKTCTLPLTAKQSVDLIITEMAVMEVTPEGLVLKEVMTPYTVDDVIRNTEATLKIHAAVNTIE
;
A
#
# COMPACT_ATOMS: atom_id res chain seq x y z
N MET A 1 -4.85 17.87 -6.87
CA MET A 1 -3.60 17.46 -7.55
C MET A 1 -2.36 18.22 -7.07
N GLU A 2 -2.43 19.52 -6.76
CA GLU A 2 -1.24 20.30 -6.31
C GLU A 2 -0.57 19.72 -5.06
N LEU A 3 -1.37 19.34 -4.04
CA LEU A 3 -0.84 18.79 -2.79
C LEU A 3 -0.02 17.52 -3.03
N ALA A 4 -0.57 16.55 -3.76
CA ALA A 4 0.12 15.29 -4.04
C ALA A 4 1.37 15.46 -4.92
N GLN A 5 1.41 16.44 -5.82
CA GLN A 5 2.57 16.66 -6.69
C GLN A 5 3.68 17.50 -6.06
N LYS A 6 3.34 18.38 -5.12
CA LYS A 6 4.29 19.35 -4.52
C LYS A 6 4.71 18.97 -3.09
N ALA A 7 4.03 18.03 -2.44
CA ALA A 7 4.41 17.58 -1.11
C ALA A 7 5.77 16.87 -1.14
N LYS A 8 6.58 17.09 -0.11
CA LYS A 8 7.85 16.37 0.09
C LYS A 8 7.65 14.88 0.40
N LYS A 9 6.49 14.54 0.98
CA LYS A 9 6.11 13.18 1.32
C LYS A 9 4.59 13.06 1.24
N VAL A 10 4.09 12.05 0.53
CA VAL A 10 2.68 11.74 0.35
C VAL A 10 2.40 10.39 0.97
N ILE A 11 1.55 10.41 1.99
CA ILE A 11 1.12 9.22 2.72
C ILE A 11 -0.37 9.03 2.45
N VAL A 12 -0.75 7.84 2.00
CA VAL A 12 -2.14 7.47 1.75
C VAL A 12 -2.62 6.61 2.91
N LEU A 13 -3.67 7.06 3.60
CA LEU A 13 -4.41 6.25 4.56
C LEU A 13 -5.72 5.79 3.91
N MET A 14 -5.93 4.49 3.85
CA MET A 14 -7.11 3.91 3.22
C MET A 14 -7.36 2.48 3.69
N ASN A 15 -8.59 2.01 3.55
CA ASN A 15 -8.86 0.57 3.68
C ASN A 15 -8.15 -0.20 2.55
N HIS A 16 -7.65 -1.39 2.88
CA HIS A 16 -6.89 -2.28 2.01
C HIS A 16 -7.77 -2.86 0.89
N VAL A 17 -8.99 -3.23 1.24
CA VAL A 17 -10.01 -3.75 0.33
C VAL A 17 -11.22 -2.81 0.22
N ASN A 18 -11.99 -2.95 -0.86
CA ASN A 18 -13.27 -2.26 -1.01
C ASN A 18 -14.40 -2.98 -0.25
N LYS A 19 -15.64 -2.49 -0.36
CA LYS A 19 -16.80 -3.08 0.33
C LYS A 19 -17.14 -4.49 -0.17
N GLN A 20 -16.65 -4.86 -1.35
CA GLN A 20 -16.83 -6.16 -1.99
C GLN A 20 -15.69 -7.14 -1.63
N GLY A 21 -14.69 -6.70 -0.87
CA GLY A 21 -13.51 -7.50 -0.51
C GLY A 21 -12.43 -7.52 -1.60
N GLU A 22 -12.55 -6.71 -2.64
CA GLU A 22 -11.56 -6.64 -3.72
C GLU A 22 -10.41 -5.72 -3.33
N SER A 23 -9.18 -6.09 -3.71
CA SER A 23 -7.99 -5.29 -3.44
C SER A 23 -8.12 -3.88 -4.01
N LYS A 24 -7.68 -2.87 -3.25
CA LYS A 24 -7.54 -1.50 -3.75
C LYS A 24 -6.10 -1.17 -4.16
N ILE A 25 -5.17 -2.09 -3.94
CA ILE A 25 -3.74 -1.95 -4.25
C ILE A 25 -3.45 -2.82 -5.47
N LEU A 26 -3.66 -2.21 -6.64
CA LEU A 26 -3.65 -2.87 -7.95
C LEU A 26 -2.29 -2.74 -8.64
N LYS A 27 -2.02 -3.62 -9.61
CA LYS A 27 -0.85 -3.45 -10.52
C LYS A 27 -0.96 -2.18 -11.35
N THR A 28 -2.18 -1.85 -11.76
CA THR A 28 -2.52 -0.64 -12.53
C THR A 28 -3.81 -0.05 -11.99
N CYS A 29 -3.83 1.24 -11.69
CA CYS A 29 -5.07 1.92 -11.29
C CYS A 29 -6.09 1.87 -12.43
N THR A 30 -7.31 1.46 -12.11
CA THR A 30 -8.43 1.39 -13.06
C THR A 30 -9.24 2.69 -13.12
N LEU A 31 -9.14 3.52 -12.07
CA LEU A 31 -9.74 4.84 -12.00
C LEU A 31 -8.78 5.93 -12.49
N PRO A 32 -9.29 7.10 -12.92
CA PRO A 32 -8.45 8.22 -13.32
C PRO A 32 -7.42 8.59 -12.24
N LEU A 33 -6.15 8.70 -12.64
CA LEU A 33 -5.08 9.05 -11.73
C LEU A 33 -5.21 10.48 -11.23
N THR A 34 -5.16 10.67 -9.91
CA THR A 34 -5.08 12.01 -9.30
C THR A 34 -3.67 12.59 -9.42
N ALA A 35 -2.63 11.77 -9.27
CA ALA A 35 -1.25 12.17 -9.48
C ALA A 35 -0.42 10.91 -9.75
N LYS A 36 0.48 10.98 -10.73
CA LYS A 36 1.29 9.83 -11.16
C LYS A 36 2.55 9.73 -10.30
N GLN A 37 2.85 8.52 -9.80
CA GLN A 37 4.08 8.21 -9.05
C GLN A 37 4.36 9.18 -7.89
N SER A 38 3.29 9.63 -7.22
CA SER A 38 3.41 10.66 -6.19
C SER A 38 3.27 10.15 -4.76
N VAL A 39 2.95 8.87 -4.56
CA VAL A 39 2.76 8.27 -3.22
C VAL A 39 4.06 7.66 -2.75
N ASP A 40 4.46 7.95 -1.50
CA ASP A 40 5.66 7.39 -0.87
C ASP A 40 5.32 6.25 0.10
N LEU A 41 4.18 6.33 0.78
CA LEU A 41 3.78 5.35 1.80
C LEU A 41 2.27 5.12 1.76
N ILE A 42 1.86 3.85 1.86
CA ILE A 42 0.47 3.42 1.96
C ILE A 42 0.31 2.77 3.34
N ILE A 43 -0.64 3.27 4.12
CA ILE A 43 -1.00 2.72 5.42
C ILE A 43 -2.46 2.27 5.33
N THR A 44 -2.69 1.01 5.66
CA THR A 44 -4.02 0.43 5.75
C THR A 44 -4.25 -0.20 7.12
N GLU A 45 -5.46 -0.67 7.35
CA GLU A 45 -5.83 -1.51 8.49
C GLU A 45 -5.09 -2.85 8.54
N MET A 46 -4.41 -3.25 7.45
CA MET A 46 -3.71 -4.52 7.34
C MET A 46 -2.18 -4.37 7.33
N ALA A 47 -1.65 -3.29 6.73
CA ALA A 47 -0.21 -3.19 6.49
C ALA A 47 0.27 -1.76 6.25
N VAL A 48 1.58 -1.57 6.44
CA VAL A 48 2.35 -0.42 5.96
C VAL A 48 3.20 -0.86 4.78
N MET A 49 3.05 -0.17 3.65
CA MET A 49 3.78 -0.44 2.42
C MET A 49 4.48 0.82 1.90
N GLU A 50 5.76 0.70 1.60
CA GLU A 50 6.60 1.78 1.09
C GLU A 50 6.72 1.68 -0.43
N VAL A 51 6.48 2.79 -1.13
CA VAL A 51 6.68 2.88 -2.58
C VAL A 51 8.12 3.27 -2.84
N THR A 52 8.87 2.35 -3.44
CA THR A 52 10.30 2.53 -3.75
C THR A 52 10.52 2.54 -5.26
N PRO A 53 11.69 3.00 -5.75
CA PRO A 53 12.06 2.87 -7.16
C PRO A 53 12.00 1.42 -7.67
N GLU A 54 12.21 0.44 -6.79
CA GLU A 54 12.16 -0.97 -7.15
C GLU A 54 10.76 -1.60 -7.00
N GLY A 55 9.74 -0.86 -6.58
CA GLY A 55 8.36 -1.32 -6.43
C GLY A 55 7.79 -1.14 -5.02
N LEU A 56 6.71 -1.87 -4.72
CA LEU A 56 6.02 -1.76 -3.43
C LEU A 56 6.66 -2.73 -2.41
N VAL A 57 7.16 -2.19 -1.30
CA VAL A 57 7.82 -2.96 -0.24
C VAL A 57 6.90 -3.07 0.96
N LEU A 58 6.63 -4.29 1.43
CA LEU A 58 5.91 -4.52 2.68
C LEU A 58 6.84 -4.23 3.87
N LYS A 59 6.48 -3.26 4.70
CA LYS A 59 7.28 -2.82 5.86
C LYS A 59 6.78 -3.45 7.15
N GLU A 60 5.47 -3.36 7.36
CA GLU A 60 4.83 -3.76 8.60
C GLU A 60 3.47 -4.40 8.30
N VAL A 61 3.05 -5.33 9.16
CA VAL A 61 1.73 -5.96 9.14
C VAL A 61 1.03 -5.63 10.44
N MET A 62 -0.23 -5.22 10.34
CA MET A 62 -1.08 -4.89 11.48
C MET A 62 -1.71 -6.15 12.06
N THR A 63 -1.76 -6.28 13.37
CA THR A 63 -2.52 -7.35 14.05
C THR A 63 -4.01 -7.15 13.82
N PRO A 64 -4.81 -8.21 13.53
CA PRO A 64 -4.49 -9.64 13.61
C PRO A 64 -4.02 -10.27 12.29
N TYR A 65 -3.63 -9.48 11.29
CA TYR A 65 -3.28 -9.99 9.97
C TYR A 65 -1.88 -10.60 9.92
N THR A 66 -1.67 -11.48 8.96
CA THR A 66 -0.37 -12.09 8.63
C THR A 66 0.14 -11.55 7.29
N VAL A 67 1.43 -11.79 7.00
CA VAL A 67 2.01 -11.48 5.69
C VAL A 67 1.22 -12.14 4.55
N ASP A 68 0.79 -13.39 4.74
CA ASP A 68 -0.01 -14.12 3.75
C ASP A 68 -1.41 -13.50 3.55
N ASP A 69 -2.03 -12.97 4.60
CA ASP A 69 -3.29 -12.22 4.47
C ASP A 69 -3.11 -10.99 3.60
N VAL A 70 -2.05 -10.23 3.83
CA VAL A 70 -1.74 -9.02 3.06
C VAL A 70 -1.48 -9.36 1.59
N ILE A 71 -0.69 -10.40 1.32
CA ILE A 71 -0.41 -10.86 -0.06
C ILE A 71 -1.71 -11.28 -0.76
N ARG A 72 -2.57 -12.04 -0.09
CA ARG A 72 -3.85 -12.49 -0.67
C ARG A 72 -4.80 -11.35 -1.00
N ASN A 73 -4.73 -10.25 -0.24
CA ASN A 73 -5.58 -9.07 -0.41
C ASN A 73 -4.89 -7.93 -1.19
N THR A 74 -3.69 -8.16 -1.74
CA THR A 74 -2.96 -7.21 -2.59
C THR A 74 -2.77 -7.78 -3.99
N GLU A 75 -3.26 -7.08 -5.02
CA GLU A 75 -3.02 -7.51 -6.42
C GLU A 75 -1.64 -7.06 -6.92
N ALA A 76 -1.13 -5.92 -6.45
CA ALA A 76 0.21 -5.45 -6.76
C ALA A 76 1.29 -6.41 -6.24
N THR A 77 2.40 -6.51 -6.97
CA THR A 77 3.53 -7.32 -6.51
C THR A 77 4.21 -6.65 -5.31
N LEU A 78 4.20 -7.35 -4.17
CA LEU A 78 4.87 -6.93 -2.95
C LEU A 78 6.27 -7.52 -2.85
N LYS A 79 7.24 -6.69 -2.51
CA LYS A 79 8.57 -7.10 -2.05
C LYS A 79 8.53 -7.24 -0.54
N ILE A 80 8.80 -8.44 -0.06
CA ILE A 80 8.79 -8.76 1.37
C ILE A 80 10.22 -8.60 1.87
N HIS A 81 10.45 -7.66 2.78
CA HIS A 81 11.73 -7.54 3.44
C HIS A 81 11.91 -8.70 4.42
N ALA A 82 13.14 -9.18 4.66
CA ALA A 82 13.39 -10.33 5.56
C ALA A 82 12.96 -10.07 7.03
N ALA A 83 12.69 -8.82 7.39
CA ALA A 83 12.27 -8.38 8.71
C ALA A 83 10.99 -7.53 8.61
N VAL A 84 9.91 -8.13 8.12
CA VAL A 84 8.58 -7.50 8.27
C VAL A 84 8.17 -7.61 9.72
N ASN A 85 7.92 -6.47 10.36
CA ASN A 85 7.46 -6.44 11.75
C ASN A 85 5.93 -6.55 11.79
N THR A 86 5.42 -7.26 12.80
CA THR A 86 4.01 -7.19 13.16
C THR A 86 3.83 -6.13 14.24
N ILE A 87 2.84 -5.27 14.08
CA ILE A 87 2.53 -4.17 15.00
C ILE A 87 1.06 -4.21 15.44
N GLU A 88 0.75 -3.55 16.56
CA GLU A 88 -0.60 -3.45 17.15
C GLU A 88 -1.37 -2.22 16.67
#